data_AF-A0AAN8VAF2-F1
#
_entry.id   AF-A0AAN8VAF2-F1
#
_cell.length_a   1.000
_cell.length_b   1.000
_cell.length_c   1.000
_cell.angle_alpha   90.00
_cell.angle_beta   90.00
_cell.angle_gamma   90.00
#
_symmetry.space_group_name_H-M   'P 1'
#
loop_
_entity.id
_entity.type
_entity.pdbx_description
1 polymer ?
#
loop_
_entity_poly.entity_id
_entity_poly.type
_entity_poly.pdbx_seq_one_letter_code
_entity_poly.pdbx_strand_id
1 'polypeptide(L)'
;MGGVTSSIAAKFAFFPPNPPSYHVISDESSGGRLFIPEVPRRDDVDVLKLQTRRGNEIVAVHVKHPKASATLLYSHGNAADLGQMFELFIELSLRLRVNLIGYDYSGYGQSTGKPSEYNTYADIDAVYKCLKEQYGVKDEQLILYGQSVGSGPTVDLASRVTNLRGVVLHSPILSGLRVLYPVKKSYWFDIFKNIDKIGMVDCPVLVIHGTADEVVDWSHGKQLADLCKDKYEPLWLSGGGHCNLELYPEYIKHLKKFVIAIGKSKASSNGSLKPSEDANGRSKPSESGTSEEFESVPEVSRNSLDSRLEKSKKENKPEKSRMSTDRVDSAASATHSGAPQHKHQHHTG
;
A
#
# COMPACT_ATOMS: atom_id res chain seq x y z
N MET A 1 3.94 -5.89 -29.09
CA MET A 1 3.89 -4.41 -28.99
C MET A 1 3.30 -3.92 -27.65
N GLY A 2 3.62 -4.54 -26.50
CA GLY A 2 2.98 -4.20 -25.21
C GLY A 2 3.77 -3.28 -24.27
N GLY A 3 4.96 -2.81 -24.68
CA GLY A 3 5.89 -2.11 -23.77
C GLY A 3 5.72 -0.60 -23.64
N VAL A 4 5.09 0.07 -24.61
CA VAL A 4 5.18 1.54 -24.72
C VAL A 4 4.01 2.26 -24.03
N THR A 5 2.79 1.70 -24.06
CA THR A 5 1.59 2.33 -23.52
C THR A 5 1.42 2.16 -22.00
N SER A 6 1.92 1.05 -21.43
CA SER A 6 1.98 0.84 -19.97
C SER A 6 2.83 1.91 -19.25
N SER A 7 3.78 2.54 -19.96
CA SER A 7 4.69 3.52 -19.37
C SER A 7 4.03 4.84 -18.96
N ILE A 8 2.92 5.25 -19.59
CA ILE A 8 2.26 6.53 -19.30
C ILE A 8 1.38 6.38 -18.05
N ALA A 9 0.55 5.33 -17.96
CA ALA A 9 -0.28 5.09 -16.79
C ALA A 9 0.57 4.88 -15.52
N ALA A 10 1.71 4.17 -15.62
CA ALA A 10 2.64 4.01 -14.51
C ALA A 10 3.24 5.36 -14.03
N LYS A 11 3.56 6.29 -14.95
CA LYS A 11 4.07 7.63 -14.58
C LYS A 11 3.09 8.48 -13.78
N PHE A 12 1.79 8.21 -13.89
CA PHE A 12 0.76 8.90 -13.10
C PHE A 12 0.30 8.09 -11.88
N ALA A 13 0.72 6.82 -11.76
CA ALA A 13 0.33 5.95 -10.66
C ALA A 13 1.35 5.90 -9.52
N PHE A 14 2.60 6.31 -9.77
CA PHE A 14 3.70 6.21 -8.80
C PHE A 14 4.41 7.56 -8.61
N PHE A 15 4.38 8.04 -7.38
CA PHE A 15 5.03 9.27 -6.94
C PHE A 15 5.97 8.97 -5.77
N PRO A 16 7.11 8.29 -6.00
CA PRO A 16 8.07 8.03 -4.92
C PRO A 16 8.55 9.35 -4.29
N PRO A 17 8.76 9.40 -2.97
CA PRO A 17 9.40 10.54 -2.32
C PRO A 17 10.74 10.89 -2.99
N ASN A 18 10.94 12.17 -3.29
CA ASN A 18 12.19 12.68 -3.86
C ASN A 18 12.57 14.03 -3.21
N PRO A 19 13.66 14.08 -2.41
CA PRO A 19 14.53 12.95 -2.07
C PRO A 19 13.82 11.89 -1.20
N PRO A 20 14.33 10.64 -1.15
CA PRO A 20 13.91 9.63 -0.17
C PRO A 20 13.96 10.17 1.26
N SER A 21 13.07 9.69 2.14
CA SER A 21 13.05 10.12 3.53
C SER A 21 14.15 9.51 4.40
N TYR A 22 14.87 8.51 3.87
CA TYR A 22 15.83 7.72 4.62
C TYR A 22 16.99 7.20 3.75
N HIS A 23 18.06 6.76 4.42
CA HIS A 23 19.22 6.10 3.80
C HIS A 23 19.45 4.70 4.38
N VAL A 24 20.21 3.85 3.67
CA VAL A 24 20.63 2.54 4.18
C VAL A 24 22.14 2.51 4.31
N ILE A 25 22.63 2.18 5.51
CA ILE A 25 24.05 2.11 5.83
C ILE A 25 24.40 0.72 6.35
N SER A 26 25.59 0.22 6.02
CA SER A 26 26.18 -0.99 6.62
C SER A 26 26.89 -0.64 7.92
N ASP A 27 26.57 -1.36 8.98
CA ASP A 27 27.35 -1.30 10.22
C ASP A 27 28.45 -2.35 10.21
N GLU A 28 29.66 -1.93 9.85
CA GLU A 28 30.86 -2.77 9.84
C GLU A 28 31.18 -3.35 11.22
N SER A 29 30.84 -2.65 12.31
CA SER A 29 31.04 -3.16 13.68
C SER A 29 30.04 -4.27 14.04
N SER A 30 28.92 -4.35 13.33
CA SER A 30 27.87 -5.37 13.51
C SER A 30 27.91 -6.44 12.41
N GLY A 31 29.08 -6.70 11.83
CA GLY A 31 29.26 -7.74 10.80
C GLY A 31 28.58 -7.41 9.47
N GLY A 32 28.43 -6.11 9.14
CA GLY A 32 27.85 -5.65 7.89
C GLY A 32 26.32 -5.61 7.87
N ARG A 33 25.67 -5.64 9.05
CA ARG A 33 24.20 -5.52 9.14
C ARG A 33 23.77 -4.13 8.69
N LEU A 34 22.73 -4.09 7.86
CA LEU A 34 22.17 -2.84 7.38
C LEU A 34 21.28 -2.19 8.44
N PHE A 35 21.24 -0.86 8.44
CA PHE A 35 20.33 -0.08 9.27
C PHE A 35 19.94 1.24 8.58
N ILE A 36 18.88 1.87 9.11
CA ILE A 36 18.39 3.18 8.68
C ILE A 36 18.74 4.21 9.77
N PRO A 37 19.60 5.21 9.52
CA PRO A 37 20.03 6.14 10.55
C PRO A 37 18.95 7.15 10.96
N GLU A 38 17.96 7.40 10.11
CA GLU A 38 16.87 8.35 10.39
C GLU A 38 15.78 7.83 11.34
N VAL A 39 15.81 6.53 11.68
CA VAL A 39 14.82 5.89 12.56
C VAL A 39 15.50 5.30 13.80
N PRO A 40 14.78 5.11 14.92
CA PRO A 40 15.36 4.53 16.14
C PRO A 40 15.97 3.15 15.88
N ARG A 41 17.20 2.94 16.35
CA ARG A 41 17.88 1.65 16.23
C ARG A 41 17.25 0.63 17.18
N ARG A 42 16.97 -0.57 16.67
CA ARG A 42 16.35 -1.65 17.43
C ARG A 42 16.91 -3.01 17.04
N ASP A 43 17.12 -3.89 18.01
CA ASP A 43 17.65 -5.25 17.78
C ASP A 43 16.60 -6.20 17.18
N ASP A 44 15.32 -5.88 17.38
CA ASP A 44 14.17 -6.60 16.83
C ASP A 44 13.87 -6.20 15.38
N VAL A 45 14.69 -5.36 14.75
CA VAL A 45 14.53 -4.93 13.36
C VAL A 45 15.70 -5.39 12.49
N ASP A 46 15.37 -6.02 11.36
CA ASP A 46 16.34 -6.33 10.29
C ASP A 46 16.05 -5.43 9.08
N VAL A 47 17.08 -4.75 8.57
CA VAL A 47 17.02 -4.04 7.28
C VAL A 47 17.71 -4.89 6.23
N LEU A 48 17.06 -5.06 5.08
CA LEU A 48 17.45 -6.01 4.05
C LEU A 48 17.55 -5.33 2.69
N LYS A 49 18.44 -5.85 1.84
CA LYS A 49 18.48 -5.60 0.40
C LYS A 49 18.19 -6.90 -0.32
N LEU A 50 17.15 -6.93 -1.14
CA LEU A 50 16.65 -8.14 -1.80
C LEU A 50 16.71 -7.99 -3.32
N GLN A 51 17.27 -9.00 -3.98
CA GLN A 51 17.35 -9.05 -5.44
C GLN A 51 16.03 -9.56 -6.02
N THR A 52 15.48 -8.80 -6.96
CA THR A 52 14.22 -9.13 -7.65
C THR A 52 14.50 -9.93 -8.92
N ARG A 53 13.52 -10.72 -9.37
CA ARG A 53 13.63 -11.46 -10.65
C ARG A 53 13.77 -10.56 -11.89
N ARG A 54 13.57 -9.25 -11.74
CA ARG A 54 13.69 -8.25 -12.81
C ARG A 54 15.01 -7.45 -12.75
N GLY A 55 15.93 -7.84 -11.87
CA GLY A 55 17.28 -7.26 -11.78
C GLY A 55 17.37 -5.97 -10.98
N ASN A 56 16.32 -5.58 -10.25
CA ASN A 56 16.37 -4.49 -9.27
C ASN A 56 16.73 -5.04 -7.89
N GLU A 57 17.30 -4.18 -7.06
CA GLU A 57 17.53 -4.41 -5.64
C GLU A 57 16.54 -3.53 -4.86
N ILE A 58 15.70 -4.15 -4.02
CA ILE A 58 14.73 -3.46 -3.18
C ILE A 58 15.14 -3.50 -1.72
N VAL A 59 14.74 -2.48 -0.96
CA VAL A 59 14.94 -2.43 0.48
C VAL A 59 13.71 -2.96 1.20
N ALA A 60 13.92 -3.73 2.27
CA ALA A 60 12.87 -4.19 3.17
C ALA A 60 13.24 -3.99 4.64
N VAL A 61 12.24 -3.79 5.49
CA VAL A 61 12.35 -3.70 6.94
C VAL A 61 11.50 -4.80 7.55
N HIS A 62 12.13 -5.69 8.32
CA HIS A 62 11.47 -6.77 9.04
C HIS A 62 11.50 -6.52 10.55
N VAL A 63 10.35 -6.25 11.13
CA VAL A 63 10.11 -6.06 12.56
C VAL A 63 9.69 -7.39 13.18
N LYS A 64 10.48 -7.88 14.12
CA LYS A 64 10.22 -9.13 14.84
C LYS A 64 9.41 -8.86 16.10
N HIS A 65 8.48 -9.73 16.42
CA HIS A 65 7.77 -9.71 17.68
C HIS A 65 7.96 -11.05 18.42
N PRO A 66 8.42 -11.07 19.68
CA PRO A 66 8.83 -12.30 20.38
C PRO A 66 7.69 -13.31 20.59
N LYS A 67 6.44 -12.85 20.54
CA LYS A 67 5.24 -13.69 20.67
C LYS A 67 4.45 -13.81 19.35
N ALA A 68 5.09 -13.55 18.21
CA ALA A 68 4.45 -13.62 16.91
C ALA A 68 3.99 -15.04 16.58
N SER A 69 2.73 -15.17 16.15
CA SER A 69 2.19 -16.42 15.57
C SER A 69 1.89 -16.31 14.09
N ALA A 70 2.05 -15.11 13.54
CA ALA A 70 1.86 -14.75 12.14
C ALA A 70 2.89 -13.70 11.74
N THR A 71 3.11 -13.59 10.42
CA THR A 71 3.90 -12.53 9.81
C THR A 71 3.00 -11.74 8.86
N LEU A 72 3.05 -10.41 8.95
CA LEU A 72 2.31 -9.50 8.09
C LEU A 72 3.25 -8.92 7.03
N LEU A 73 3.00 -9.18 5.75
CA LEU A 73 3.73 -8.60 4.62
C LEU A 73 2.95 -7.36 4.13
N TYR A 74 3.54 -6.18 4.29
CA TYR A 74 2.92 -4.88 4.02
C TYR A 74 3.42 -4.28 2.70
N SER A 75 2.52 -4.14 1.72
CA SER A 75 2.67 -3.34 0.51
C SER A 75 2.10 -1.94 0.75
N HIS A 76 2.98 -0.94 0.85
CA HIS A 76 2.58 0.42 1.23
C HIS A 76 1.87 1.22 0.13
N GLY A 77 1.22 2.32 0.54
CA GLY A 77 0.55 3.24 -0.37
C GLY A 77 1.50 4.02 -1.27
N ASN A 78 0.94 4.79 -2.18
CA ASN A 78 1.72 5.69 -3.02
C ASN A 78 2.31 6.85 -2.17
N ALA A 79 3.34 7.53 -2.67
CA ALA A 79 3.97 8.68 -2.00
C ALA A 79 4.44 8.44 -0.55
N ALA A 80 4.71 7.18 -0.22
CA ALA A 80 5.32 6.76 1.02
C ALA A 80 6.61 5.97 0.73
N ASP A 81 7.54 5.97 1.68
CA ASP A 81 8.69 5.06 1.71
C ASP A 81 8.88 4.45 3.11
N LEU A 82 9.81 3.50 3.24
CA LEU A 82 10.05 2.78 4.50
C LEU A 82 10.40 3.69 5.70
N GLY A 83 11.08 4.81 5.47
CA GLY A 83 11.40 5.75 6.55
C GLY A 83 10.15 6.39 7.15
N GLN A 84 9.16 6.73 6.30
CA GLN A 84 7.87 7.27 6.74
C GLN A 84 6.97 6.20 7.37
N MET A 85 7.07 4.95 6.88
CA MET A 85 6.23 3.84 7.35
C MET A 85 6.74 3.16 8.63
N PHE A 86 7.99 3.43 9.03
CA PHE A 86 8.68 2.72 10.10
C PHE A 86 7.89 2.70 11.43
N GLU A 87 7.45 3.85 11.92
CA GLU A 87 6.70 3.94 13.19
C GLU A 87 5.38 3.18 13.14
N LEU A 88 4.66 3.25 12.01
CA LEU A 88 3.44 2.48 11.81
C LEU A 88 3.72 0.97 11.86
N PHE A 89 4.81 0.51 11.27
CA PHE A 89 5.20 -0.90 11.29
C PHE A 89 5.51 -1.40 12.70
N ILE A 90 6.21 -0.61 13.52
CA ILE A 90 6.45 -0.92 14.93
C ILE A 90 5.12 -1.03 15.68
N GLU A 91 4.24 -0.04 15.54
CA GLU A 91 2.96 -0.01 16.25
C GLU A 91 2.05 -1.18 15.84
N LEU A 92 1.96 -1.49 14.54
CA LEU A 92 1.19 -2.63 14.05
C LEU A 92 1.75 -3.97 14.58
N SER A 93 3.07 -4.14 14.53
CA SER A 93 3.75 -5.33 15.07
C SER A 93 3.41 -5.55 16.55
N LEU A 94 3.51 -4.51 17.37
CA LEU A 94 3.23 -4.56 18.80
C LEU A 94 1.75 -4.80 19.12
N ARG A 95 0.84 -4.06 18.48
CA ARG A 95 -0.60 -4.11 18.77
C ARG A 95 -1.26 -5.39 18.29
N LEU A 96 -0.80 -5.92 17.16
CA LEU A 96 -1.32 -7.15 16.57
C LEU A 96 -0.55 -8.39 17.06
N ARG A 97 0.63 -8.22 17.65
CA ARG A 97 1.55 -9.29 18.09
C ARG A 97 1.93 -10.21 16.93
N VAL A 98 2.40 -9.61 15.84
CA VAL A 98 2.83 -10.30 14.62
C VAL A 98 4.24 -9.85 14.26
N ASN A 99 5.00 -10.67 13.55
CA ASN A 99 6.14 -10.13 12.80
C ASN A 99 5.58 -9.27 11.66
N LEU A 100 6.30 -8.26 11.22
CA LEU A 100 5.88 -7.42 10.11
C LEU A 100 7.06 -7.20 9.17
N ILE A 101 6.90 -7.46 7.89
CA ILE A 101 7.85 -7.05 6.86
C ILE A 101 7.19 -6.05 5.92
N GLY A 102 7.80 -4.87 5.77
CA GLY A 102 7.46 -3.91 4.73
C GLY A 102 8.63 -3.75 3.78
N TYR A 103 8.36 -3.29 2.57
CA TYR A 103 9.38 -3.11 1.54
C TYR A 103 9.06 -1.91 0.66
N ASP A 104 10.09 -1.27 0.12
CA ASP A 104 9.92 -0.27 -0.92
C ASP A 104 9.84 -0.94 -2.30
N TYR A 105 8.99 -0.38 -3.16
CA TYR A 105 8.94 -0.78 -4.56
C TYR A 105 10.23 -0.40 -5.30
N SER A 106 10.52 -1.06 -6.42
CA SER A 106 11.57 -0.64 -7.35
C SER A 106 11.42 0.85 -7.69
N GLY A 107 12.47 1.64 -7.46
CA GLY A 107 12.50 3.10 -7.64
C GLY A 107 11.86 3.93 -6.52
N TYR A 108 11.51 3.33 -5.38
CA TYR A 108 11.12 4.01 -4.14
C TYR A 108 12.24 3.95 -3.12
N GLY A 109 12.32 4.96 -2.25
CA GLY A 109 13.30 5.01 -1.16
C GLY A 109 14.73 4.81 -1.66
N GLN A 110 15.41 3.82 -1.09
CA GLN A 110 16.77 3.41 -1.47
C GLN A 110 16.80 2.21 -2.43
N SER A 111 15.66 1.84 -3.02
CA SER A 111 15.53 0.75 -3.98
C SER A 111 15.89 1.20 -5.40
N THR A 112 16.56 0.34 -6.16
CA THR A 112 16.98 0.64 -7.54
C THR A 112 15.84 0.45 -8.55
N GLY A 113 16.08 0.85 -9.80
CA GLY A 113 15.12 0.64 -10.89
C GLY A 113 14.08 1.75 -11.00
N LYS A 114 12.88 1.39 -11.47
CA LYS A 114 11.75 2.31 -11.69
C LYS A 114 10.43 1.64 -11.32
N PRO A 115 9.43 2.38 -10.82
CA PRO A 115 8.17 1.77 -10.47
C PRO A 115 7.37 1.41 -11.72
N SER A 116 6.78 0.21 -11.71
CA SER A 116 5.84 -0.30 -12.71
C SER A 116 5.07 -1.46 -12.10
N GLU A 117 3.87 -1.76 -12.61
CA GLU A 117 3.08 -2.92 -12.18
C GLU A 117 3.92 -4.20 -12.10
N TYR A 118 4.61 -4.55 -13.18
CA TYR A 118 5.43 -5.76 -13.23
C TYR A 118 6.65 -5.73 -12.31
N ASN A 119 7.20 -4.55 -12.00
CA ASN A 119 8.24 -4.45 -10.97
C ASN A 119 7.64 -4.68 -9.60
N THR A 120 6.51 -4.05 -9.25
CA THR A 120 5.87 -4.26 -7.94
C THR A 120 5.50 -5.73 -7.69
N TYR A 121 5.11 -6.48 -8.73
CA TYR A 121 4.91 -7.93 -8.64
C TYR A 121 6.22 -8.70 -8.41
N ALA A 122 7.31 -8.31 -9.07
CA ALA A 122 8.62 -8.91 -8.83
C ALA A 122 9.19 -8.54 -7.45
N ASP A 123 8.88 -7.36 -6.95
CA ASP A 123 9.29 -6.84 -5.65
C ASP A 123 8.63 -7.65 -4.52
N ILE A 124 7.29 -7.80 -4.55
CA ILE A 124 6.58 -8.60 -3.54
C ILE A 124 6.98 -10.08 -3.60
N ASP A 125 7.23 -10.63 -4.80
CA ASP A 125 7.72 -12.01 -4.95
C ASP A 125 9.10 -12.20 -4.27
N ALA A 126 9.98 -11.19 -4.31
CA ALA A 126 11.29 -11.24 -3.65
C ALA A 126 11.17 -11.22 -2.12
N VAL A 127 10.28 -10.39 -1.59
CA VAL A 127 9.99 -10.33 -0.13
C VAL A 127 9.33 -11.61 0.35
N TYR A 128 8.35 -12.11 -0.40
CA TYR A 128 7.73 -13.40 -0.13
C TYR A 128 8.78 -14.52 -0.08
N LYS A 129 9.64 -14.62 -1.10
CA LYS A 129 10.75 -15.59 -1.13
C LYS A 129 11.67 -15.46 0.09
N CYS A 130 12.05 -14.23 0.46
CA CYS A 130 12.85 -13.96 1.65
C CYS A 130 12.17 -14.49 2.94
N LEU A 131 10.87 -14.23 3.13
CA LEU A 131 10.12 -14.77 4.27
C LEU A 131 10.12 -16.30 4.30
N LYS A 132 9.96 -16.96 3.15
CA LYS A 132 9.99 -18.42 3.04
C LYS A 132 11.36 -19.00 3.37
N GLU A 133 12.41 -18.48 2.73
CA GLU A 133 13.72 -19.10 2.72
C GLU A 133 14.61 -18.67 3.89
N GLN A 134 14.59 -17.39 4.25
CA GLN A 134 15.45 -16.85 5.32
C GLN A 134 14.77 -16.92 6.69
N TYR A 135 13.47 -16.66 6.75
CA TYR A 135 12.72 -16.61 8.02
C TYR A 135 11.85 -17.85 8.26
N GLY A 136 11.79 -18.81 7.33
CA GLY A 136 11.05 -20.06 7.51
C GLY A 136 9.53 -19.89 7.67
N VAL A 137 8.98 -18.76 7.22
CA VAL A 137 7.55 -18.45 7.38
C VAL A 137 6.71 -19.37 6.49
N LYS A 138 5.76 -20.08 7.08
CA LYS A 138 4.81 -20.91 6.33
C LYS A 138 3.65 -20.07 5.78
N ASP A 139 3.00 -20.53 4.71
CA ASP A 139 1.94 -19.73 4.05
C ASP A 139 0.75 -19.52 4.99
N GLU A 140 0.44 -20.54 5.80
CA GLU A 140 -0.59 -20.49 6.84
C GLU A 140 -0.25 -19.57 8.03
N GLN A 141 0.94 -18.96 8.05
CA GLN A 141 1.35 -17.93 8.99
C GLN A 141 1.37 -16.53 8.36
N LEU A 142 1.23 -16.43 7.04
CA LEU A 142 1.40 -15.20 6.30
C LEU A 142 0.07 -14.45 6.11
N ILE A 143 0.04 -13.21 6.55
CA ILE A 143 -1.03 -12.24 6.27
C ILE A 143 -0.49 -11.24 5.27
N LEU A 144 -1.17 -11.04 4.15
CA LEU A 144 -0.81 -9.99 3.20
C LEU A 144 -1.60 -8.72 3.50
N TYR A 145 -0.95 -7.57 3.45
CA TYR A 145 -1.56 -6.26 3.69
C TYR A 145 -1.22 -5.31 2.55
N GLY A 146 -2.24 -4.79 1.86
CA GLY A 146 -2.05 -3.85 0.76
C GLY A 146 -2.83 -2.56 0.98
N GLN A 147 -2.11 -1.43 1.04
CA GLN A 147 -2.71 -0.09 1.14
C GLN A 147 -2.77 0.60 -0.21
N SER A 148 -3.94 1.09 -0.63
CA SER A 148 -4.12 1.87 -1.86
C SER A 148 -3.49 1.14 -3.07
N VAL A 149 -2.52 1.74 -3.74
CA VAL A 149 -1.76 1.11 -4.85
C VAL A 149 -1.11 -0.22 -4.46
N GLY A 150 -0.72 -0.40 -3.19
CA GLY A 150 -0.16 -1.64 -2.66
C GLY A 150 -1.14 -2.82 -2.65
N SER A 151 -2.45 -2.56 -2.81
CA SER A 151 -3.43 -3.63 -3.06
C SER A 151 -3.15 -4.40 -4.35
N GLY A 152 -2.55 -3.76 -5.36
CA GLY A 152 -2.16 -4.39 -6.62
C GLY A 152 -1.25 -5.62 -6.46
N PRO A 153 0.00 -5.44 -5.97
CA PRO A 153 0.90 -6.57 -5.73
C PRO A 153 0.37 -7.53 -4.67
N THR A 154 -0.36 -7.03 -3.67
CA THR A 154 -0.97 -7.87 -2.63
C THR A 154 -1.97 -8.87 -3.21
N VAL A 155 -2.94 -8.40 -4.01
CA VAL A 155 -3.97 -9.25 -4.63
C VAL A 155 -3.34 -10.16 -5.70
N ASP A 156 -2.34 -9.68 -6.44
CA ASP A 156 -1.60 -10.53 -7.39
C ASP A 156 -0.97 -11.73 -6.70
N LEU A 157 -0.21 -11.52 -5.62
CA LEU A 157 0.40 -12.60 -4.87
C LEU A 157 -0.67 -13.51 -4.24
N ALA A 158 -1.69 -12.93 -3.62
CA ALA A 158 -2.78 -13.66 -2.98
C ALA A 158 -3.57 -14.55 -3.95
N SER A 159 -3.67 -14.17 -5.23
CA SER A 159 -4.35 -14.96 -6.25
C SER A 159 -3.59 -16.21 -6.69
N ARG A 160 -2.29 -16.31 -6.36
CA ARG A 160 -1.38 -17.39 -6.77
C ARG A 160 -0.94 -18.28 -5.61
N VAL A 161 -0.85 -17.72 -4.40
CA VAL A 161 -0.42 -18.46 -3.20
C VAL A 161 -1.63 -19.03 -2.48
N THR A 162 -1.62 -20.34 -2.28
CA THR A 162 -2.67 -21.04 -1.53
C THR A 162 -2.35 -21.03 -0.03
N ASN A 163 -3.35 -21.28 0.80
CA ASN A 163 -3.20 -21.44 2.25
C ASN A 163 -2.73 -20.21 3.05
N LEU A 164 -2.70 -19.01 2.46
CA LEU A 164 -2.47 -17.77 3.19
C LEU A 164 -3.36 -17.67 4.45
N ARG A 165 -2.85 -17.05 5.52
CA ARG A 165 -3.62 -16.86 6.75
C ARG A 165 -4.76 -15.86 6.56
N GLY A 166 -4.54 -14.84 5.74
CA GLY A 166 -5.56 -13.86 5.36
C GLY A 166 -4.98 -12.73 4.53
N VAL A 167 -5.86 -11.88 4.01
CA VAL A 167 -5.52 -10.66 3.27
C VAL A 167 -6.23 -9.47 3.90
N VAL A 168 -5.52 -8.36 4.03
CA VAL A 168 -6.08 -7.06 4.42
C VAL A 168 -5.89 -6.09 3.27
N LEU A 169 -7.01 -5.52 2.82
CA LEU A 169 -7.04 -4.52 1.76
C LEU A 169 -7.47 -3.17 2.37
N HIS A 170 -6.54 -2.23 2.44
CA HIS A 170 -6.75 -0.91 3.04
C HIS A 170 -6.89 0.15 1.94
N SER A 171 -8.07 0.79 1.87
CA SER A 171 -8.47 1.74 0.82
C SER A 171 -8.09 1.24 -0.60
N PRO A 172 -8.45 -0.01 -0.96
CA PRO A 172 -7.91 -0.67 -2.15
C PRO A 172 -8.48 -0.11 -3.45
N ILE A 173 -7.77 -0.35 -4.55
CA ILE A 173 -8.21 0.03 -5.90
C ILE A 173 -8.79 -1.17 -6.65
N LEU A 174 -9.87 -0.98 -7.42
CA LEU A 174 -10.33 -2.02 -8.36
C LEU A 174 -9.35 -2.23 -9.51
N SER A 175 -8.84 -1.11 -10.04
CA SER A 175 -7.75 -1.01 -11.00
C SER A 175 -7.27 0.44 -11.10
N GLY A 176 -6.09 0.67 -11.68
CA GLY A 176 -5.52 2.01 -11.82
C GLY A 176 -6.40 2.95 -12.63
N LEU A 177 -6.96 2.48 -13.76
CA LEU A 177 -7.86 3.28 -14.59
C LEU A 177 -9.16 3.63 -13.88
N ARG A 178 -9.68 2.73 -13.03
CA ARG A 178 -10.93 2.95 -12.28
C ARG A 178 -10.81 4.01 -11.19
N VAL A 179 -9.60 4.28 -10.71
CA VAL A 179 -9.34 5.40 -9.78
C VAL A 179 -9.55 6.73 -10.48
N LEU A 180 -9.14 6.84 -11.75
CA LEU A 180 -9.19 8.08 -12.51
C LEU A 180 -10.54 8.28 -13.22
N TYR A 181 -11.18 7.19 -13.66
CA TYR A 181 -12.39 7.24 -14.46
C TYR A 181 -13.36 6.10 -14.09
N PRO A 182 -14.68 6.35 -14.02
CA PRO A 182 -15.68 5.34 -13.67
C PRO A 182 -15.96 4.36 -14.83
N VAL A 183 -14.93 3.60 -15.24
CA VAL A 183 -15.03 2.62 -16.33
C VAL A 183 -15.60 1.28 -15.84
N LYS A 184 -16.50 0.70 -16.64
CA LYS A 184 -17.15 -0.58 -16.30
C LYS A 184 -16.36 -1.80 -16.76
N LYS A 185 -15.48 -1.67 -17.75
CA LYS A 185 -14.72 -2.77 -18.35
C LYS A 185 -13.24 -2.69 -17.99
N SER A 186 -12.60 -3.85 -17.84
CA SER A 186 -11.15 -3.95 -17.68
C SER A 186 -10.48 -3.89 -19.05
N TYR A 187 -9.47 -3.03 -19.20
CA TYR A 187 -8.74 -2.84 -20.45
C TYR A 187 -7.35 -3.47 -20.38
N TRP A 188 -6.77 -3.83 -21.53
CA TRP A 188 -5.46 -4.49 -21.59
C TRP A 188 -4.29 -3.59 -21.15
N PHE A 189 -4.47 -2.27 -21.19
CA PHE A 189 -3.49 -1.27 -20.75
C PHE A 189 -3.71 -0.78 -19.31
N ASP A 190 -4.75 -1.29 -18.64
CA ASP A 190 -5.03 -0.98 -17.24
C ASP A 190 -4.07 -1.76 -16.33
N ILE A 191 -3.72 -1.17 -15.20
CA ILE A 191 -2.79 -1.73 -14.23
C ILE A 191 -3.55 -2.16 -12.97
N PHE A 192 -3.00 -3.14 -12.25
CA PHE A 192 -3.52 -3.57 -10.95
C PHE A 192 -4.99 -3.94 -10.99
N LYS A 193 -5.38 -4.75 -11.99
CA LYS A 193 -6.76 -5.21 -12.21
C LYS A 193 -7.20 -6.19 -11.10
N ASN A 194 -7.28 -5.69 -9.87
CA ASN A 194 -7.68 -6.42 -8.68
C ASN A 194 -9.09 -6.98 -8.83
N ILE A 195 -9.98 -6.25 -9.51
CA ILE A 195 -11.33 -6.73 -9.85
C ILE A 195 -11.31 -8.06 -10.62
N ASP A 196 -10.31 -8.28 -11.48
CA ASP A 196 -10.18 -9.52 -12.26
C ASP A 196 -9.53 -10.65 -11.42
N LYS A 197 -8.87 -10.32 -10.31
CA LYS A 197 -8.03 -11.24 -9.52
C LYS A 197 -8.60 -11.62 -8.16
N ILE A 198 -9.40 -10.76 -7.54
CA ILE A 198 -9.85 -10.94 -6.14
C ILE A 198 -10.69 -12.21 -5.94
N GLY A 199 -11.46 -12.62 -6.95
CA GLY A 199 -12.22 -13.87 -6.92
C GLY A 199 -11.34 -15.14 -6.95
N MET A 200 -10.03 -15.03 -7.17
CA MET A 200 -9.10 -16.15 -7.08
C MET A 200 -8.49 -16.32 -5.68
N VAL A 201 -8.61 -15.32 -4.81
CA VAL A 201 -8.05 -15.36 -3.44
C VAL A 201 -8.82 -16.37 -2.59
N ASP A 202 -8.09 -17.32 -2.00
CA ASP A 202 -8.63 -18.48 -1.28
C ASP A 202 -8.27 -18.45 0.22
N CYS A 203 -8.55 -17.32 0.86
CA CYS A 203 -8.39 -17.11 2.29
C CYS A 203 -9.27 -15.93 2.76
N PRO A 204 -9.47 -15.74 4.08
CA PRO A 204 -10.25 -14.62 4.61
C PRO A 204 -9.69 -13.27 4.16
N VAL A 205 -10.55 -12.42 3.59
CA VAL A 205 -10.21 -11.06 3.16
C VAL A 205 -10.94 -10.04 4.01
N LEU A 206 -10.19 -9.15 4.67
CA LEU A 206 -10.71 -7.96 5.32
C LEU A 206 -10.50 -6.74 4.41
N VAL A 207 -11.58 -6.01 4.12
CA VAL A 207 -11.51 -4.70 3.47
C VAL A 207 -11.72 -3.60 4.52
N ILE A 208 -10.86 -2.59 4.51
CA ILE A 208 -10.96 -1.38 5.34
C ILE A 208 -11.02 -0.18 4.41
N HIS A 209 -12.04 0.69 4.52
CA HIS A 209 -12.17 1.86 3.65
C HIS A 209 -12.90 3.01 4.36
N GLY A 210 -12.46 4.24 4.14
CA GLY A 210 -13.14 5.45 4.59
C GLY A 210 -14.31 5.81 3.68
N THR A 211 -15.43 6.23 4.26
CA THR A 211 -16.63 6.61 3.46
C THR A 211 -16.53 8.00 2.83
N ALA A 212 -15.52 8.79 3.20
CA ALA A 212 -15.23 10.12 2.65
C ALA A 212 -13.87 10.14 1.93
N ASP A 213 -13.48 9.00 1.35
CA ASP A 213 -12.24 8.87 0.58
C ASP A 213 -12.38 9.56 -0.79
N GLU A 214 -11.75 10.73 -0.93
CA GLU A 214 -11.74 11.54 -2.15
C GLU A 214 -10.66 11.12 -3.16
N VAL A 215 -9.75 10.20 -2.79
CA VAL A 215 -8.67 9.73 -3.67
C VAL A 215 -9.07 8.43 -4.35
N VAL A 216 -9.63 7.49 -3.58
CA VAL A 216 -10.15 6.22 -4.07
C VAL A 216 -11.55 6.06 -3.51
N ASP A 217 -12.55 6.31 -4.34
CA ASP A 217 -13.95 6.21 -3.93
C ASP A 217 -14.23 4.86 -3.24
N TRP A 218 -14.92 4.91 -2.11
CA TRP A 218 -15.19 3.74 -1.26
C TRP A 218 -15.93 2.61 -1.96
N SER A 219 -16.60 2.88 -3.10
CA SER A 219 -17.18 1.84 -3.95
C SER A 219 -16.16 0.83 -4.47
N HIS A 220 -14.86 1.19 -4.53
CA HIS A 220 -13.78 0.27 -4.86
C HIS A 220 -13.65 -0.84 -3.82
N GLY A 221 -13.52 -0.45 -2.54
CA GLY A 221 -13.49 -1.38 -1.43
C GLY A 221 -14.76 -2.22 -1.35
N LYS A 222 -15.93 -1.59 -1.52
CA LYS A 222 -17.21 -2.29 -1.50
C LYS A 222 -17.30 -3.38 -2.58
N GLN A 223 -16.96 -3.04 -3.83
CA GLN A 223 -16.99 -3.99 -4.94
C GLN A 223 -15.99 -5.13 -4.76
N LEU A 224 -14.77 -4.85 -4.29
CA LEU A 224 -13.79 -5.89 -4.00
C LEU A 224 -14.29 -6.83 -2.89
N ALA A 225 -14.85 -6.30 -1.80
CA ALA A 225 -15.44 -7.10 -0.75
C ALA A 225 -16.57 -8.00 -1.29
N ASP A 226 -17.47 -7.46 -2.12
CA ASP A 226 -18.58 -8.22 -2.71
C ASP A 226 -18.10 -9.34 -3.67
N LEU A 227 -16.90 -9.22 -4.24
CA LEU A 227 -16.28 -10.20 -5.13
C LEU A 227 -15.38 -11.24 -4.40
N CYS A 228 -15.11 -11.07 -3.10
CA CYS A 228 -14.30 -12.01 -2.33
C CYS A 228 -15.03 -13.34 -2.12
N LYS A 229 -14.31 -14.46 -2.26
CA LYS A 229 -14.83 -15.80 -1.93
C LYS A 229 -15.08 -15.98 -0.44
N ASP A 230 -14.08 -15.61 0.37
CA ASP A 230 -14.12 -15.67 1.83
C ASP A 230 -14.00 -14.24 2.38
N LYS A 231 -15.13 -13.54 2.40
CA LYS A 231 -15.22 -12.16 2.92
C LYS A 231 -15.30 -12.20 4.44
N TYR A 232 -14.34 -11.56 5.11
CA TYR A 232 -14.50 -11.15 6.50
C TYR A 232 -15.29 -9.84 6.57
N GLU A 233 -15.96 -9.58 7.71
CA GLU A 233 -16.75 -8.36 7.92
C GLU A 233 -15.92 -7.10 7.61
N PRO A 234 -16.27 -6.33 6.55
CA PRO A 234 -15.51 -5.13 6.19
C PRO A 234 -15.60 -4.05 7.27
N LEU A 235 -14.60 -3.18 7.31
CA LEU A 235 -14.61 -1.98 8.15
C LEU A 235 -14.82 -0.75 7.28
N TRP A 236 -16.00 -0.15 7.36
CA TRP A 236 -16.30 1.13 6.74
C TRP A 236 -16.18 2.24 7.79
N LEU A 237 -15.17 3.11 7.66
CA LEU A 237 -14.92 4.20 8.59
C LEU A 237 -15.69 5.44 8.17
N SER A 238 -16.77 5.75 8.90
CA SER A 238 -17.62 6.91 8.62
C SER A 238 -16.83 8.21 8.73
N GLY A 239 -16.78 8.98 7.64
CA GLY A 239 -16.04 10.24 7.55
C GLY A 239 -14.52 10.07 7.40
N GLY A 240 -14.01 8.84 7.36
CA GLY A 240 -12.60 8.56 7.07
C GLY A 240 -12.25 8.90 5.62
N GLY A 241 -11.07 9.50 5.42
CA GLY A 241 -10.48 9.77 4.11
C GLY A 241 -9.40 8.77 3.73
N HIS A 242 -8.62 9.03 2.68
CA HIS A 242 -7.67 8.04 2.14
C HIS A 242 -6.48 7.72 3.06
N CYS A 243 -5.97 8.73 3.79
CA CYS A 243 -4.68 8.68 4.49
C CYS A 243 -4.79 8.89 6.00
N ASN A 244 -5.98 8.75 6.59
CA ASN A 244 -6.21 9.02 8.02
C ASN A 244 -6.90 7.88 8.76
N LEU A 245 -7.13 6.73 8.13
CA LEU A 245 -7.93 5.65 8.71
C LEU A 245 -7.26 5.05 9.94
N GLU A 246 -5.94 5.03 9.99
CA GLU A 246 -5.14 4.55 11.12
C GLU A 246 -5.33 5.39 12.39
N LEU A 247 -5.84 6.62 12.27
CA LEU A 247 -6.15 7.50 13.40
C LEU A 247 -7.48 7.14 14.08
N TYR A 248 -8.34 6.36 13.43
CA TYR A 248 -9.63 5.95 13.99
C TYR A 248 -9.45 4.78 14.96
N PRO A 249 -9.99 4.84 16.18
CA PRO A 249 -9.83 3.76 17.16
C PRO A 249 -10.41 2.42 16.69
N GLU A 250 -11.41 2.44 15.81
CA GLU A 250 -12.01 1.26 15.19
C GLU A 250 -11.04 0.50 14.30
N TYR A 251 -10.10 1.20 13.64
CA TYR A 251 -9.11 0.59 12.74
C TYR A 251 -8.32 -0.50 13.43
N ILE A 252 -7.58 -0.14 14.49
CA ILE A 252 -6.72 -1.10 15.19
C ILE A 252 -7.53 -2.17 15.92
N LYS A 253 -8.70 -1.81 16.45
CA LYS A 253 -9.61 -2.74 17.14
C LYS A 253 -10.12 -3.82 16.19
N HIS A 254 -10.54 -3.44 14.98
CA HIS A 254 -11.07 -4.38 14.00
C HIS A 254 -9.97 -5.24 13.38
N LEU A 255 -8.82 -4.65 13.07
CA LEU A 255 -7.66 -5.37 12.55
C LEU A 255 -7.19 -6.44 13.56
N LYS A 256 -7.14 -6.10 14.86
CA LYS A 256 -6.84 -7.08 15.92
C LYS A 256 -7.86 -8.21 16.00
N LYS A 257 -9.16 -7.91 15.88
CA LYS A 257 -10.22 -8.93 15.84
C LYS A 257 -10.02 -9.89 14.66
N PHE A 258 -9.73 -9.34 13.48
CA PHE A 258 -9.47 -10.13 12.28
C PHE A 258 -8.28 -11.08 12.47
N VAL A 259 -7.12 -10.57 12.91
CA VAL A 259 -5.91 -11.39 13.16
C VAL A 259 -6.18 -12.51 14.17
N ILE A 260 -6.95 -12.24 15.23
CA ILE A 260 -7.34 -13.26 16.21
C ILE A 260 -8.28 -14.31 15.60
N ALA A 261 -9.29 -13.87 14.83
CA ALA A 261 -10.28 -14.75 14.24
C ALA A 261 -9.67 -15.76 13.25
N ILE A 262 -8.82 -15.27 12.34
CA ILE A 262 -8.15 -16.12 11.34
C ILE A 262 -7.11 -17.06 11.98
N GLY A 263 -6.54 -16.69 13.14
CA GLY A 263 -5.68 -17.57 13.93
C GLY A 263 -6.43 -18.75 14.57
N LYS A 264 -7.68 -18.55 15.01
CA LYS A 264 -8.51 -19.59 15.64
C LYS A 264 -9.11 -20.56 14.62
N SER A 265 -9.53 -20.07 13.46
CA SER A 265 -10.22 -20.88 12.43
C SER A 265 -9.37 -22.07 11.96
N LYS A 266 -8.05 -21.86 11.74
CA LYS A 266 -7.14 -22.96 11.36
C LYS A 266 -6.67 -23.85 12.51
N ALA A 267 -6.76 -23.39 13.76
CA ALA A 267 -6.46 -24.24 14.92
C ALA A 267 -7.53 -25.34 15.12
N SER A 268 -8.79 -25.04 14.81
CA SER A 268 -9.88 -26.04 14.87
C SER A 268 -9.82 -27.08 13.74
N SER A 269 -9.30 -26.74 12.55
CA SER A 269 -9.15 -27.72 11.46
C SER A 269 -8.05 -28.74 11.70
N ASN A 270 -7.00 -28.38 12.47
CA ASN A 270 -5.87 -29.27 12.76
C ASN A 270 -6.04 -30.08 14.07
N GLY A 271 -7.15 -29.92 14.80
CA GLY A 271 -7.39 -30.52 16.12
C GLY A 271 -8.30 -31.75 16.17
N SER A 272 -8.79 -32.25 15.04
CA SER A 272 -9.75 -33.36 15.01
C SER A 272 -9.08 -34.74 14.89
N LEU A 273 -8.23 -35.10 15.85
CA LEU A 273 -7.95 -36.51 16.16
C LEU A 273 -8.81 -36.87 17.37
N LYS A 274 -9.89 -37.62 17.14
CA LYS A 274 -10.73 -38.18 18.21
C LYS A 274 -9.89 -39.08 19.12
N PRO A 275 -9.84 -38.86 20.44
CA PRO A 275 -9.47 -39.91 21.36
C PRO A 275 -10.67 -40.82 21.58
N SER A 276 -10.42 -42.11 21.54
CA SER A 276 -11.31 -43.19 21.95
C SER A 276 -11.85 -42.95 23.37
N GLU A 277 -13.15 -43.13 23.52
CA GLU A 277 -13.84 -43.13 24.82
C GLU A 277 -13.34 -44.31 25.67
N ASP A 278 -12.76 -44.01 26.81
CA ASP A 278 -12.77 -44.93 27.95
C ASP A 278 -13.28 -44.18 29.18
N ALA A 279 -14.36 -44.73 29.74
CA ALA A 279 -15.07 -44.22 30.88
C ALA A 279 -14.34 -44.56 32.18
N ASN A 280 -14.08 -43.57 33.03
CA ASN A 280 -14.34 -43.73 34.46
C ASN A 280 -14.40 -42.38 35.18
N GLY A 281 -15.43 -42.22 36.01
CA GLY A 281 -15.69 -40.98 36.74
C GLY A 281 -14.76 -40.78 37.94
N ARG A 282 -14.71 -39.54 38.44
CA ARG A 282 -15.23 -39.12 39.76
C ARG A 282 -14.75 -37.69 40.11
N SER A 283 -15.68 -36.94 40.72
CA SER A 283 -15.51 -35.79 41.65
C SER A 283 -14.91 -34.46 41.17
N LYS A 284 -15.74 -33.41 41.30
CA LYS A 284 -15.37 -31.98 41.49
C LYS A 284 -14.50 -31.79 42.75
N PRO A 285 -13.74 -30.68 42.84
CA PRO A 285 -14.24 -29.56 43.63
C PRO A 285 -14.09 -28.17 42.96
N SER A 286 -14.67 -27.21 43.66
CA SER A 286 -14.98 -25.81 43.36
C SER A 286 -13.83 -24.82 43.59
N GLU A 287 -14.10 -23.56 43.18
CA GLU A 287 -13.39 -22.29 43.46
C GLU A 287 -12.12 -22.09 42.63
N SER A 288 -11.80 -20.91 42.09
CA SER A 288 -12.09 -19.54 42.49
C SER A 288 -12.11 -18.62 41.27
N GLY A 289 -13.06 -17.68 41.23
CA GLY A 289 -13.04 -16.57 40.28
C GLY A 289 -12.02 -15.52 40.70
N THR A 290 -11.10 -15.19 39.80
CA THR A 290 -10.32 -13.97 39.86
C THR A 290 -10.50 -13.23 38.54
N SER A 291 -11.25 -12.14 38.62
CA SER A 291 -11.30 -11.08 37.62
C SER A 291 -9.96 -10.35 37.62
N GLU A 292 -9.16 -10.51 36.57
CA GLU A 292 -8.03 -9.62 36.33
C GLU A 292 -8.52 -8.35 35.64
N GLU A 293 -8.60 -7.27 36.43
CA GLU A 293 -8.65 -5.90 35.96
C GLU A 293 -7.39 -5.60 35.14
N PHE A 294 -7.58 -5.06 33.92
CA PHE A 294 -6.48 -4.62 33.07
C PHE A 294 -5.97 -3.26 33.54
N GLU A 295 -4.71 -3.22 33.99
CA GLU A 295 -3.98 -1.98 34.25
C GLU A 295 -3.86 -1.13 32.96
N SER A 296 -4.26 0.13 33.10
CA SER A 296 -4.09 1.19 32.10
C SER A 296 -2.62 1.59 31.98
N VAL A 297 -2.03 1.42 30.79
CA VAL A 297 -0.70 1.94 30.46
C VAL A 297 -0.84 3.42 30.02
N PRO A 298 0.07 4.34 30.42
CA PRO A 298 -0.13 5.78 30.26
C PRO A 298 -0.10 6.25 28.80
N GLU A 299 -0.93 7.25 28.49
CA GLU A 299 -0.92 8.01 27.26
C GLU A 299 0.45 8.67 27.03
N VAL A 300 1.17 8.19 26.00
CA VAL A 300 2.34 8.91 25.46
C VAL A 300 1.85 9.89 24.40
N SER A 301 2.31 11.13 24.58
CA SER A 301 1.85 12.38 23.96
C SER A 301 1.68 12.36 22.44
N ARG A 302 0.50 12.79 22.00
CA ARG A 302 -0.01 12.86 20.61
C ARG A 302 0.59 13.97 19.74
N ASN A 303 1.68 14.62 20.16
CA ASN A 303 2.06 15.91 19.56
C ASN A 303 2.96 15.85 18.30
N SER A 304 3.33 14.68 17.80
CA SER A 304 4.31 14.60 16.70
C SER A 304 3.71 14.63 15.29
N LEU A 305 2.41 14.37 15.12
CA LEU A 305 1.77 14.30 13.79
C LEU A 305 1.16 15.64 13.35
N ASP A 306 0.68 16.48 14.28
CA ASP A 306 0.06 17.77 13.97
C ASP A 306 1.06 18.83 13.47
N SER A 307 2.30 18.80 13.95
CA SER A 307 3.29 19.84 13.62
C SER A 307 3.74 19.86 12.15
N ARG A 308 3.47 18.79 11.37
CA ARG A 308 3.79 18.74 9.93
C ARG A 308 2.66 19.23 9.03
N LEU A 309 1.41 19.22 9.50
CA LEU A 309 0.26 19.71 8.73
C LEU A 309 0.11 21.24 8.81
N GLU A 310 0.45 21.85 9.95
CA GLU A 310 0.37 23.31 10.14
C GLU A 310 1.35 24.12 9.27
N LYS A 311 2.47 23.53 8.83
CA LYS A 311 3.44 24.23 7.96
C LYS A 311 3.01 24.36 6.50
N SER A 312 1.88 23.78 6.08
CA SER A 312 1.40 23.82 4.68
C SER A 312 0.32 24.88 4.42
N LYS A 313 -0.14 25.63 5.41
CA LYS A 313 -1.06 26.76 5.21
C LYS A 313 -0.33 28.10 5.18
N LYS A 314 0.09 28.53 3.99
CA LYS A 314 0.19 29.97 3.68
C LYS A 314 -0.55 30.27 2.38
N GLU A 315 -1.34 31.33 2.47
CA GLU A 315 -2.43 31.76 1.60
C GLU A 315 -1.98 32.16 0.19
N ASN A 316 -2.72 31.69 -0.84
CA ASN A 316 -2.75 32.35 -2.15
C ASN A 316 -4.09 33.08 -2.29
N LYS A 317 -4.04 34.42 -2.32
CA LYS A 317 -5.18 35.29 -2.65
C LYS A 317 -5.48 35.24 -4.16
N PRO A 318 -6.75 35.42 -4.56
CA PRO A 318 -7.19 35.24 -5.94
C PRO A 318 -6.98 36.51 -6.77
N GLU A 319 -6.38 36.39 -7.95
CA GLU A 319 -6.35 37.48 -8.93
C GLU A 319 -7.60 37.42 -9.82
N LYS A 320 -8.32 38.54 -9.88
CA LYS A 320 -9.61 38.67 -10.56
C LYS A 320 -9.47 38.76 -12.07
N SER A 321 -10.46 38.15 -12.72
CA SER A 321 -10.84 38.19 -14.13
C SER A 321 -10.76 39.56 -14.82
N ARG A 322 -10.24 39.57 -16.06
CA ARG A 322 -10.66 40.53 -17.10
C ARG A 322 -10.81 39.82 -18.45
N MET A 323 -12.07 39.56 -18.80
CA MET A 323 -12.60 39.56 -20.18
C MET A 323 -13.26 40.94 -20.38
N SER A 324 -13.40 41.60 -21.52
CA SER A 324 -13.34 41.33 -22.96
C SER A 324 -13.32 42.71 -23.67
N THR A 325 -12.93 42.79 -24.95
CA THR A 325 -13.76 43.32 -26.08
C THR A 325 -12.91 43.58 -27.32
N ASP A 326 -13.34 43.00 -28.43
CA ASP A 326 -12.99 43.32 -29.82
C ASP A 326 -13.88 44.46 -30.38
N ARG A 327 -13.41 45.09 -31.48
CA ARG A 327 -14.07 46.02 -32.46
C ARG A 327 -14.17 47.51 -32.04
N VAL A 328 -14.02 48.55 -32.90
CA VAL A 328 -14.01 48.71 -34.38
C VAL A 328 -13.44 50.11 -34.81
N ASP A 329 -12.81 50.17 -36.00
CA ASP A 329 -12.71 51.20 -37.07
C ASP A 329 -12.09 52.64 -36.99
N SER A 330 -11.19 52.85 -37.98
CA SER A 330 -11.09 53.94 -39.00
C SER A 330 -10.36 55.26 -38.68
N ALA A 331 -9.25 55.54 -39.40
CA ALA A 331 -9.27 56.35 -40.65
C ALA A 331 -7.86 56.75 -41.15
N ALA A 332 -7.66 56.59 -42.47
CA ALA A 332 -6.87 57.41 -43.43
C ALA A 332 -5.34 57.61 -43.20
N SER A 333 -4.44 57.64 -44.21
CA SER A 333 -4.53 57.85 -45.66
C SER A 333 -3.24 57.33 -46.34
N ALA A 334 -3.34 56.63 -47.48
CA ALA A 334 -2.80 57.02 -48.81
C ALA A 334 -1.27 56.83 -48.99
N THR A 335 -0.70 56.27 -50.08
CA THR A 335 -1.04 56.27 -51.50
C THR A 335 -0.31 55.13 -52.26
N HIS A 336 -0.94 54.65 -53.36
CA HIS A 336 -0.38 54.17 -54.65
C HIS A 336 0.67 53.04 -54.71
N SER A 337 0.70 52.10 -55.67
CA SER A 337 -0.13 51.73 -56.84
C SER A 337 0.54 50.53 -57.53
N GLY A 338 -0.24 49.60 -58.08
CA GLY A 338 0.06 48.91 -59.35
C GLY A 338 0.91 47.63 -59.32
N ALA A 339 0.25 46.48 -59.53
CA ALA A 339 0.81 45.33 -60.26
C ALA A 339 0.44 45.47 -61.77
N PRO A 340 0.76 44.54 -62.71
CA PRO A 340 1.68 43.39 -62.70
C PRO A 340 2.54 43.28 -64.01
N GLN A 341 3.23 42.14 -64.19
CA GLN A 341 3.54 41.42 -65.45
C GLN A 341 4.98 41.38 -66.01
N HIS A 342 5.47 40.13 -66.07
CA HIS A 342 6.11 39.41 -67.17
C HIS A 342 7.40 39.87 -67.90
N LYS A 343 8.35 38.91 -67.88
CA LYS A 343 9.11 38.30 -69.01
C LYS A 343 10.42 38.92 -69.51
N HIS A 344 11.36 37.97 -69.67
CA HIS A 344 12.48 37.89 -70.62
C HIS A 344 13.63 38.89 -70.44
N GLN A 345 14.88 38.64 -70.79
CA GLN A 345 15.78 37.51 -71.07
C GLN A 345 17.07 38.22 -71.59
N HIS A 346 18.26 37.61 -71.45
CA HIS A 346 19.51 37.97 -72.18
C HIS A 346 20.17 39.31 -71.79
N HIS A 347 21.49 39.52 -71.86
CA HIS A 347 22.72 38.71 -71.98
C HIS A 347 23.89 39.71 -71.75
N THR A 348 25.03 39.21 -71.25
CA THR A 348 26.42 39.66 -71.52
C THR A 348 26.84 41.13 -71.35
N GLY A 349 27.86 41.29 -70.50
CA GLY A 349 28.85 42.36 -70.47
C GLY A 349 29.96 41.96 -69.51
#